data_AF-A0A533TKW9-F1
#
_entry.id   AF-A0A533TKW9-F1
#
_cell.length_a   1.000
_cell.length_b   1.000
_cell.length_c   1.000
_cell.angle_alpha   90.00
_cell.angle_beta   90.00
_cell.angle_gamma   90.00
#
_symmetry.space_group_name_H-M   'P 1'
#
loop_
_entity.id
_entity.type
_entity.pdbx_description
1 polymer ?
#
loop_
_entity_poly.entity_id
_entity_poly.type
_entity_poly.pdbx_seq_one_letter_code
_entity_poly.pdbx_strand_id
1 'polypeptide(L)'
;MQPSTSKKILILGAGIAGISAAYHAKLQGNHNILILEKSMRAGGLLNNFEVEGFRFDQAIHLSFTKDEYVRSVFDEVPHYAHYPDVYCYETPH
;
A
#
# COMPACT_ATOMS: atom_id res chain seq x y z
N MET A 1 35.01 -12.73 2.81
CA MET A 1 34.30 -11.55 2.27
C MET A 1 33.34 -12.06 1.20
N GLN A 2 32.02 -12.02 1.46
CA GLN A 2 31.01 -12.36 0.44
C GLN A 2 31.02 -11.24 -0.61
N PRO A 3 30.98 -11.53 -1.93
CA PRO A 3 30.96 -10.50 -2.95
C PRO A 3 29.65 -9.71 -2.85
N SER A 4 29.76 -8.38 -2.72
CA SER A 4 28.62 -7.47 -2.73
C SER A 4 28.02 -7.43 -4.15
N THR A 5 27.11 -8.34 -4.47
CA THR A 5 26.44 -8.38 -5.77
C THR A 5 25.33 -7.33 -5.82
N SER A 6 25.74 -6.06 -5.94
CA SER A 6 24.80 -4.99 -6.26
C SER A 6 24.23 -5.21 -7.66
N LYS A 7 22.93 -5.49 -7.75
CA LYS A 7 22.21 -5.66 -9.02
C LYS A 7 21.55 -4.34 -9.42
N LYS A 8 21.45 -4.12 -10.73
CA LYS A 8 20.58 -3.09 -11.31
C LYS A 8 19.23 -3.74 -11.59
N ILE A 9 18.16 -3.21 -11.00
CA ILE A 9 16.81 -3.76 -11.09
C ILE A 9 15.91 -2.67 -11.68
N LEU A 10 15.27 -2.99 -12.80
CA LEU A 10 14.26 -2.15 -13.43
C LEU A 10 12.88 -2.76 -13.15
N ILE A 11 11.97 -1.97 -12.59
CA ILE A 11 10.58 -2.35 -12.32
C ILE A 11 9.68 -1.46 -13.18
N LEU A 12 8.78 -2.09 -13.94
CA LEU A 12 7.80 -1.39 -14.76
C LEU A 12 6.44 -1.43 -14.06
N GLY A 13 5.92 -0.25 -13.73
CA GLY A 13 4.70 -0.04 -12.96
C GLY A 13 4.98 0.24 -11.48
N ALA A 14 4.51 1.38 -10.98
CA ALA A 14 4.54 1.75 -9.56
C ALA A 14 3.19 1.53 -8.88
N GLY A 15 2.48 0.46 -9.25
CA GLY A 15 1.35 -0.07 -8.48
C GLY A 15 1.82 -0.81 -7.23
N ILE A 16 0.87 -1.34 -6.44
CA ILE A 16 1.16 -2.05 -5.19
C ILE A 16 2.20 -3.18 -5.35
N ALA A 17 2.10 -3.95 -6.44
CA ALA A 17 3.04 -5.04 -6.73
C ALA A 17 4.45 -4.52 -7.04
N GLY A 18 4.58 -3.44 -7.82
CA GLY A 18 5.87 -2.86 -8.18
C GLY A 18 6.57 -2.20 -6.99
N ILE A 19 5.80 -1.50 -6.15
CA ILE A 19 6.30 -0.92 -4.90
C ILE A 19 6.74 -2.03 -3.94
N SER A 20 5.93 -3.09 -3.77
CA SER A 20 6.30 -4.26 -2.96
C SER A 20 7.57 -4.93 -3.48
N ALA A 21 7.68 -5.16 -4.79
CA ALA A 21 8.88 -5.73 -5.39
C ALA A 21 10.14 -4.89 -5.11
N ALA A 22 10.04 -3.56 -5.24
CA ALA A 22 11.14 -2.65 -4.93
C ALA A 22 11.51 -2.67 -3.44
N TYR A 23 10.50 -2.66 -2.56
CA TYR A 23 10.67 -2.73 -1.12
C TYR A 23 11.43 -4.00 -0.70
N HIS A 24 10.96 -5.17 -1.15
CA HIS A 24 11.62 -6.43 -0.84
C HIS A 24 13.00 -6.55 -1.45
N ALA A 25 13.21 -6.08 -2.69
CA ALA A 25 14.53 -6.03 -3.29
C ALA A 25 15.52 -5.19 -2.47
N LYS A 26 15.07 -4.07 -1.90
CA LYS A 26 15.88 -3.22 -1.02
C LYS A 26 16.22 -3.92 0.30
N LEU A 27 15.32 -4.75 0.85
CA LEU A 27 15.58 -5.54 2.06
C LEU A 27 16.63 -6.65 1.84
N GLN A 28 16.75 -7.18 0.61
CA GLN A 28 17.71 -8.25 0.28
C GLN A 28 19.15 -7.74 0.07
N GLY A 29 19.35 -6.42 -0.02
CA GLY A 29 20.68 -5.82 -0.10
C GLY A 29 20.71 -4.49 -0.83
N ASN A 30 21.91 -3.95 -0.98
CA ASN A 30 22.10 -2.65 -1.61
C ASN A 30 22.07 -2.74 -3.14
N HIS A 31 20.87 -2.81 -3.70
CA HIS A 31 20.61 -2.84 -5.14
C HIS A 31 20.31 -1.44 -5.68
N ASN A 32 20.69 -1.19 -6.95
CA ASN A 32 20.29 0.01 -7.67
C ASN A 32 18.93 -0.25 -8.34
N ILE A 33 17.86 0.30 -7.76
CA ILE A 33 16.47 0.02 -8.16
C ILE A 33 15.88 1.26 -8.83
N LEU A 34 15.34 1.09 -10.04
CA LEU A 34 14.59 2.10 -10.77
C LEU A 34 13.17 1.59 -11.03
N ILE A 35 12.17 2.37 -10.63
CA ILE A 35 10.76 2.10 -10.94
C ILE A 35 10.31 3.12 -11.99
N LEU A 36 9.71 2.64 -13.08
CA LEU A 36 9.09 3.49 -14.10
C LEU A 36 7.58 3.31 -14.07
N GLU A 37 6.85 4.41 -13.89
CA GLU A 37 5.39 4.45 -13.92
C GLU A 37 4.94 5.31 -15.09
N LYS A 38 3.89 4.87 -15.79
CA LYS A 38 3.32 5.61 -16.92
C LYS A 38 2.52 6.82 -16.44
N SER A 39 1.86 6.68 -15.30
CA SER A 39 1.01 7.68 -14.68
C SER A 39 1.82 8.77 -13.97
N MET A 40 1.21 9.93 -13.75
CA MET A 40 1.85 11.04 -13.02
C MET A 40 2.09 10.73 -11.53
N ARG A 41 1.40 9.73 -10.98
CA ARG A 41 1.47 9.34 -9.56
C ARG A 41 1.61 7.82 -9.44
N ALA A 42 2.42 7.38 -8.49
CA ALA A 42 2.48 5.98 -8.08
C ALA A 42 1.20 5.59 -7.30
N GLY A 43 0.94 4.28 -7.23
CA GLY A 43 -0.22 3.69 -6.54
C GLY A 43 -1.06 2.80 -7.43
N GLY A 44 -1.05 3.01 -8.76
CA GLY A 44 -1.86 2.25 -9.70
C GLY A 44 -3.34 2.35 -9.35
N LEU A 45 -3.99 1.23 -9.03
CA LEU A 45 -5.39 1.22 -8.60
C LEU A 45 -5.61 1.79 -7.20
N LEU A 46 -4.56 1.88 -6.35
CA LEU A 46 -4.59 2.52 -5.03
C LEU A 46 -4.61 4.06 -5.10
N ASN A 47 -4.69 4.63 -6.30
CA ASN A 47 -4.75 6.06 -6.47
C ASN A 47 -6.14 6.60 -6.07
N ASN A 48 -6.24 7.92 -5.97
CA ASN A 48 -7.48 8.64 -5.72
C ASN A 48 -7.62 9.81 -6.70
N PHE A 49 -8.83 10.35 -6.79
CA PHE A 49 -9.16 11.57 -7.51
C PHE A 49 -10.07 12.45 -6.65
N GLU A 50 -10.18 13.73 -7.01
CA GLU A 50 -11.00 14.70 -6.30
C GLU A 50 -12.13 15.21 -7.19
N VAL A 51 -13.34 15.33 -6.62
CA VAL A 51 -14.50 15.95 -7.24
C VAL A 51 -15.10 16.91 -6.24
N GLU A 52 -15.19 18.20 -6.57
CA GLU A 52 -15.78 19.24 -5.72
C GLU A 52 -15.19 19.28 -4.29
N GLY A 53 -13.89 19.02 -4.15
CA GLY A 53 -13.19 19.00 -2.86
C GLY A 53 -13.34 17.69 -2.07
N PHE A 54 -14.11 16.73 -2.58
CA PHE A 54 -14.23 15.39 -2.00
C PHE A 54 -13.25 14.43 -2.68
N ARG A 55 -12.55 13.64 -1.89
CA ARG A 55 -11.58 12.64 -2.37
C ARG A 55 -12.25 11.27 -2.49
N PHE A 56 -12.04 10.62 -3.63
CA PHE A 56 -12.57 9.31 -3.96
C PHE A 56 -11.44 8.35 -4.34
N ASP A 57 -11.54 7.10 -3.89
CA ASP A 57 -10.61 6.08 -4.34
C ASP A 57 -10.93 5.69 -5.79
N GLN A 58 -9.88 5.49 -6.58
CA GLN A 58 -10.02 5.09 -7.98
C GLN A 58 -10.61 3.68 -8.13
N ALA A 59 -10.48 2.86 -7.08
CA ALA A 59 -11.12 1.55 -6.95
C ALA A 59 -11.40 1.27 -5.47
N ILE A 60 -12.33 0.35 -5.20
CA ILE A 60 -12.64 -0.07 -3.82
C ILE A 60 -11.53 -0.98 -3.31
N HIS A 61 -10.91 -0.61 -2.19
CA HIS A 61 -9.85 -1.38 -1.54
C HIS A 61 -10.29 -1.78 -0.12
N LEU A 62 -10.61 -3.06 0.06
CA LEU A 62 -10.95 -3.62 1.37
C LEU A 62 -9.95 -4.72 1.68
N SER A 63 -9.35 -4.69 2.87
CA SER A 63 -8.43 -5.72 3.34
C SER A 63 -9.00 -6.41 4.58
N PHE A 64 -9.12 -7.74 4.49
CA PHE A 64 -9.54 -8.61 5.60
C PHE A 64 -8.43 -9.61 5.96
N THR A 65 -7.17 -9.19 5.76
CA THR A 65 -6.03 -10.10 5.92
C THR A 65 -5.91 -10.61 7.36
N LYS A 66 -5.57 -11.90 7.49
CA LYS A 66 -5.13 -12.53 8.74
C LYS A 66 -3.62 -12.78 8.77
N ASP A 67 -2.93 -12.46 7.69
CA ASP A 67 -1.49 -12.61 7.59
C ASP A 67 -0.81 -11.54 8.45
N GLU A 68 -0.01 -11.99 9.42
CA GLU A 68 0.66 -11.11 10.40
C GLU A 68 1.65 -10.15 9.73
N TYR A 69 2.33 -10.59 8.67
CA TYR A 69 3.28 -9.74 7.94
C TYR A 69 2.54 -8.62 7.20
N VAL A 70 1.45 -8.94 6.49
CA VAL A 70 0.65 -7.91 5.82
C VAL A 70 0.04 -6.96 6.86
N ARG A 71 -0.39 -7.48 8.00
CA ARG A 71 -0.93 -6.67 9.10
C ARG A 71 0.12 -5.71 9.66
N SER A 72 1.33 -6.20 9.93
CA SER A 72 2.41 -5.35 10.44
C SER A 72 2.75 -4.21 9.49
N VAL A 73 2.71 -4.46 8.17
CA VAL A 73 2.94 -3.40 7.16
C VAL A 73 1.83 -2.33 7.21
N PHE A 74 0.56 -2.70 7.41
CA PHE A 74 -0.51 -1.71 7.54
C PHE A 74 -0.44 -0.92 8.84
N ASP A 75 0.03 -1.55 9.92
CA ASP A 75 0.16 -0.90 11.23
C ASP A 75 1.36 0.09 11.27
N GLU A 76 2.25 0.09 10.27
CA GLU A 76 3.34 1.08 10.12
C GLU A 76 2.83 2.49 9.81
N VAL A 77 1.58 2.63 9.32
CA VAL A 77 0.99 3.93 9.00
C VAL A 77 -0.17 4.28 9.95
N PRO A 78 -0.37 5.58 10.26
CA PRO A 78 -1.51 6.02 11.04
C PRO A 78 -2.81 5.58 10.36
N HIS A 79 -3.68 4.90 11.11
CA HIS A 79 -4.99 4.50 10.65
C HIS A 79 -6.06 4.83 11.69
N TYR A 80 -7.28 5.08 11.21
CA TYR A 80 -8.43 5.29 12.08
C TYR A 80 -9.09 3.96 12.38
N ALA A 81 -9.08 3.55 13.65
CA ALA A 81 -9.85 2.42 14.13
C ALA A 81 -11.20 2.91 14.62
N HIS A 82 -12.28 2.42 14.02
CA HIS A 82 -13.64 2.66 14.49
C HIS A 82 -14.13 1.40 15.21
N TYR A 83 -14.43 1.50 16.50
CA TYR A 83 -15.12 0.44 17.23
C TYR A 83 -16.62 0.61 16.98
N PRO A 84 -17.29 -0.31 16.27
CA PRO A 84 -18.72 -0.19 16.01
C PRO A 84 -19.48 -0.25 17.34
N ASP A 85 -20.32 0.74 17.55
CA ASP A 85 -21.32 0.69 18.61
C ASP A 85 -22.47 -0.21 18.14
N VAL A 86 -22.74 -1.29 18.89
CA VAL A 86 -23.81 -2.24 18.59
C VAL A 86 -25.16 -1.81 19.15
N TYR A 87 -25.26 -0.62 19.76
CA TYR A 87 -26.55 -0.10 20.22
C TYR A 87 -27.47 0.20 19.05
N CYS A 88 -28.60 -0.52 19.02
CA CYS A 88 -29.74 -0.16 18.19
C CYS A 88 -30.46 1.01 18.86
N TYR A 89 -30.16 2.23 18.42
CA TYR A 89 -30.78 3.48 18.89
C TYR A 89 -32.31 3.54 18.66
N GLU A 90 -32.88 2.57 17.93
CA GLU A 90 -34.31 2.46 17.64
C GLU A 90 -35.08 1.56 18.63
N THR A 91 -34.43 0.97 19.64
CA THR A 91 -35.12 0.14 20.64
C THR A 91 -35.68 1.04 21.76
N PRO A 92 -37.01 1.23 21.89
CA PRO A 92 -37.58 2.02 22.98
C PRO A 92 -37.49 1.19 24.29
N HIS A 93 -37.13 1.86 25.39
CA HIS A 93 -37.17 1.29 26.75
C HIS A 93 -38.61 1.00 27.21
#